data_AF-A0AAQ3WA79-F1
#
_entry.id   AF-A0AAQ3WA79-F1
#
_cell.length_a   1.000
_cell.length_b   1.000
_cell.length_c   1.000
_cell.angle_alpha   90.00
_cell.angle_beta   90.00
_cell.angle_gamma   90.00
#
_symmetry.space_group_name_H-M   'P 1'
#
loop_
_entity.id
_entity.type
_entity.pdbx_description
1 polymer ?
#
loop_
_entity_poly.entity_id
_entity_poly.type
_entity_poly.pdbx_seq_one_letter_code
_entity_poly.pdbx_strand_id
1 'polypeptide(L)'
;MKRHIGIELLRIVSMYMVVILHILGIGGVLDNVEYGSLNYFVFWSIETICFVGVNCFALITGYFMIGGKWRIEKFICLWFEVFFYSVLLTIMAQYILGVEISLPIYSFFPLLTKSYWFFSAYAGLFLFIPLLNKGIKLLSKTEMMYGVGVIVLLGTASVVSKDDPFNLYKGYSMIWLVFMYVIGAYLRLHVDIEKIETKKLWISYLGLNGAALFLIIVSSFSPFLEETMGRNWFIDYVSPLILGSSVVLFLLFLKIRIENQIVVKVITAIAPVSFGVYLIHTHPMIFYFILKNQFGHLASENLLIAVLLIFVYGSLIYVGSSLIDYVRSILFQFLKIEDFSGVLGKKIQYFIKLYSGL
;
A
#
# COMPACT_ATOMS: atom_id res chain seq x y z
N MET A 1 8.54 -19.30 10.23
CA MET A 1 9.46 -18.15 10.02
C MET A 1 9.41 -17.29 11.26
N LYS A 2 10.57 -16.91 11.81
CA LYS A 2 10.65 -15.87 12.85
C LYS A 2 10.17 -14.54 12.23
N ARG A 3 9.43 -13.74 13.00
CA ARG A 3 8.93 -12.42 12.57
C ARG A 3 10.12 -11.48 12.33
N HIS A 4 10.19 -10.85 11.16
CA HIS A 4 11.27 -9.93 10.81
C HIS A 4 10.90 -8.51 11.26
N ILE A 5 11.46 -8.04 12.38
CA ILE A 5 11.03 -6.79 13.01
C ILE A 5 11.21 -5.57 12.09
N GLY A 6 12.27 -5.53 11.29
CA GLY A 6 12.43 -4.47 10.28
C GLY A 6 11.27 -4.43 9.26
N ILE A 7 10.67 -5.58 8.91
CA ILE A 7 9.53 -5.60 7.99
C ILE A 7 8.22 -5.23 8.70
N GLU A 8 8.07 -5.59 9.97
CA GLU A 8 6.93 -5.11 10.77
C GLU A 8 6.96 -3.58 10.90
N LEU A 9 8.15 -3.00 11.10
CA LEU A 9 8.33 -1.56 11.07
C LEU A 9 8.00 -0.98 9.69
N LEU A 10 8.41 -1.64 8.61
CA LEU A 10 8.04 -1.21 7.25
C LEU A 10 6.51 -1.17 7.07
N ARG A 11 5.75 -2.13 7.60
CA ARG A 11 4.27 -2.09 7.53
C ARG A 11 3.69 -0.85 8.22
N ILE A 12 4.23 -0.49 9.39
CA ILE A 12 3.84 0.72 10.12
C ILE A 12 4.17 1.96 9.29
N VAL A 13 5.42 2.08 8.84
CA VAL A 13 5.90 3.23 8.06
C VAL A 13 5.14 3.36 6.74
N SER A 14 4.93 2.27 6.00
CA SER A 14 4.18 2.28 4.74
C SER A 14 2.73 2.66 4.94
N MET A 15 2.08 2.25 6.03
CA MET A 15 0.72 2.70 6.33
C MET A 15 0.69 4.19 6.67
N TYR A 16 1.66 4.66 7.46
CA TYR A 16 1.78 6.09 7.77
C TYR A 16 2.00 6.92 6.50
N MET A 17 2.89 6.47 5.59
CA MET A 17 3.08 7.06 4.28
C MET A 17 1.76 7.17 3.50
N VAL A 18 0.93 6.10 3.48
CA VAL A 18 -0.39 6.13 2.83
C VAL A 18 -1.31 7.19 3.44
N VAL A 19 -1.29 7.40 4.76
CA VAL A 19 -2.06 8.49 5.40
C VAL A 19 -1.57 9.86 4.89
N ILE A 20 -0.24 10.06 4.79
CA ILE A 20 0.32 11.31 4.27
C ILE A 20 -0.09 11.55 2.81
N LEU A 21 -0.06 10.53 1.95
CA LEU A 21 -0.55 10.62 0.56
C LEU A 21 -2.00 11.11 0.51
N HIS A 22 -2.85 10.60 1.39
CA HIS A 22 -4.26 10.99 1.43
C HIS A 22 -4.48 12.40 1.98
N ILE A 23 -3.62 12.89 2.88
CA ILE A 23 -3.62 14.31 3.29
C ILE A 23 -3.18 15.20 2.13
N LEU A 24 -2.11 14.81 1.43
CA LEU A 24 -1.54 15.60 0.35
C LEU A 24 -2.47 15.64 -0.88
N GLY A 25 -2.91 14.48 -1.37
CA GLY A 25 -3.81 14.33 -2.51
C GLY A 25 -5.26 14.70 -2.16
N ILE A 26 -6.03 13.73 -1.66
CA ILE A 26 -7.48 13.91 -1.41
C ILE A 26 -7.78 15.01 -0.38
N GLY A 27 -6.89 15.21 0.59
CA GLY A 27 -6.96 16.31 1.55
C GLY A 27 -6.80 17.70 0.92
N GLY A 28 -6.37 17.78 -0.33
CA GLY A 28 -6.40 18.98 -1.17
C GLY A 28 -5.13 19.82 -1.12
N VAL A 29 -4.05 19.40 -0.45
CA VAL A 29 -2.81 20.20 -0.40
C VAL A 29 -2.20 20.34 -1.79
N LEU A 30 -2.08 19.23 -2.53
CA LEU A 30 -1.47 19.22 -3.87
C LEU A 30 -2.34 19.91 -4.93
N ASP A 31 -3.66 19.90 -4.75
CA ASP A 31 -4.61 20.55 -5.68
C ASP A 31 -4.64 22.08 -5.51
N ASN A 32 -4.28 22.58 -4.32
CA ASN A 32 -4.34 24.01 -3.99
C ASN A 32 -2.97 24.71 -3.96
N VAL A 33 -1.86 23.97 -4.06
CA VAL A 33 -0.52 24.56 -4.01
C VAL A 33 -0.15 25.21 -5.34
N GLU A 34 0.42 26.41 -5.26
CA GLU A 34 0.83 27.17 -6.44
C GLU A 34 1.88 26.40 -7.26
N TYR A 35 1.57 26.15 -8.52
CA TYR A 35 2.43 25.38 -9.44
C TYR A 35 3.82 26.01 -9.59
N GLY A 36 4.86 25.21 -9.49
CA GLY A 36 6.26 25.68 -9.61
C GLY A 36 6.80 26.45 -8.40
N SER A 37 6.00 26.66 -7.35
CA SER A 37 6.46 27.24 -6.09
C SER A 37 7.39 26.30 -5.31
N LEU A 38 8.11 26.83 -4.32
CA LEU A 38 8.90 26.00 -3.40
C LEU A 38 8.00 25.00 -2.65
N ASN A 39 6.80 25.43 -2.23
CA ASN A 39 5.81 24.58 -1.58
C ASN A 39 5.42 23.40 -2.49
N TYR A 40 5.18 23.66 -3.78
CA TYR A 40 4.85 22.63 -4.76
C TYR A 40 5.94 21.56 -4.84
N PHE A 41 7.21 21.96 -4.99
CA PHE A 41 8.31 20.99 -5.08
C PHE A 41 8.48 20.19 -3.79
N VAL A 42 8.31 20.81 -2.62
CA VAL A 42 8.43 20.10 -1.35
C VAL A 42 7.28 19.13 -1.13
N PHE A 43 6.02 19.54 -1.35
CA PHE A 43 4.88 18.66 -1.17
C PHE A 43 4.88 17.49 -2.15
N TRP A 44 5.24 17.71 -3.42
CA TRP A 44 5.40 16.63 -4.39
C TRP A 44 6.61 15.73 -4.10
N SER A 45 7.66 16.25 -3.44
CA SER A 45 8.75 15.41 -2.93
C SER A 45 8.28 14.49 -1.80
N ILE A 46 7.50 15.01 -0.85
CA ILE A 46 6.92 14.23 0.24
C ILE A 46 5.97 13.16 -0.33
N GLU A 47 5.13 13.55 -1.30
CA GLU A 47 4.23 12.64 -2.03
C GLU A 47 5.03 11.49 -2.65
N THR A 48 6.08 11.80 -3.42
CA THR A 48 6.94 10.81 -4.08
C THR A 48 7.57 9.83 -3.08
N ILE A 49 8.11 10.35 -1.97
CA ILE A 49 8.73 9.55 -0.91
C ILE A 49 7.70 8.62 -0.26
N CYS A 50 6.45 9.06 -0.10
CA CYS A 50 5.39 8.28 0.52
C CYS A 50 4.72 7.30 -0.45
N PHE A 51 4.73 7.57 -1.76
CA PHE A 51 4.01 6.80 -2.78
C PHE A 51 4.44 5.33 -2.82
N VAL A 52 5.69 5.07 -2.45
CA VAL A 52 6.26 3.71 -2.36
C VAL A 52 5.57 2.80 -1.33
N GLY A 53 4.83 3.35 -0.38
CA GLY A 53 4.23 2.61 0.74
C GLY A 53 3.31 1.46 0.28
N VAL A 54 2.49 1.70 -0.75
CA VAL A 54 1.56 0.68 -1.25
C VAL A 54 2.29 -0.49 -1.93
N ASN A 55 3.30 -0.19 -2.76
CA ASN A 55 4.16 -1.19 -3.37
C ASN A 55 4.88 -2.04 -2.30
N CYS A 56 5.30 -1.44 -1.18
CA CYS A 56 5.93 -2.15 -0.08
C CYS A 56 5.01 -3.23 0.53
N PHE A 57 3.70 -2.99 0.68
CA PHE A 57 2.76 -4.03 1.15
C PHE A 57 2.71 -5.25 0.22
N ALA A 58 2.71 -5.02 -1.09
CA ALA A 58 2.70 -6.08 -2.08
C ALA A 58 4.05 -6.84 -2.14
N LEU A 59 5.17 -6.12 -2.05
CA LEU A 59 6.52 -6.71 -1.93
C LEU A 59 6.65 -7.61 -0.70
N ILE A 60 6.16 -7.16 0.47
CA ILE A 60 6.13 -7.96 1.69
C ILE A 60 5.34 -9.25 1.46
N THR A 61 4.20 -9.17 0.77
CA THR A 61 3.37 -10.34 0.45
C THR A 61 4.16 -11.35 -0.39
N GLY A 62 4.77 -10.92 -1.49
CA GLY A 62 5.62 -11.78 -2.34
C GLY A 62 6.78 -12.43 -1.58
N TYR A 63 7.51 -11.61 -0.83
CA TYR A 63 8.73 -12.03 -0.12
C TYR A 63 8.47 -13.12 0.92
N PHE A 64 7.37 -13.02 1.69
CA PHE A 64 7.07 -14.00 2.73
C PHE A 64 6.19 -15.16 2.24
N MET A 65 5.29 -14.94 1.29
CA MET A 65 4.34 -15.98 0.86
C MET A 65 4.93 -16.98 -0.14
N ILE A 66 6.03 -16.67 -0.85
CA ILE A 66 6.71 -17.64 -1.73
C ILE A 66 7.23 -18.87 -0.97
N GLY A 67 7.79 -18.65 0.22
CA GLY A 67 8.22 -19.72 1.15
C GLY A 67 7.15 -20.11 2.18
N GLY A 68 6.00 -19.45 2.17
CA GLY A 68 4.93 -19.62 3.14
C GLY A 68 3.93 -20.71 2.76
N LYS A 69 3.07 -21.08 3.72
CA LYS A 69 1.86 -21.88 3.45
C LYS A 69 0.72 -20.93 3.13
N TRP A 70 -0.01 -21.19 2.05
CA TRP A 70 -1.26 -20.50 1.75
C TRP A 70 -2.33 -20.91 2.76
N ARG A 71 -2.95 -19.92 3.41
CA ARG A 71 -3.88 -20.12 4.54
C ARG A 71 -5.13 -19.27 4.31
N ILE A 72 -6.13 -19.86 3.67
CA ILE A 72 -7.41 -19.20 3.35
C ILE A 72 -8.09 -18.63 4.61
N GLU A 73 -7.92 -19.26 5.77
CA GLU A 73 -8.46 -18.79 7.04
C GLU A 73 -7.99 -17.38 7.43
N LYS A 74 -6.75 -17.01 7.04
CA LYS A 74 -6.23 -15.66 7.30
C LYS A 74 -6.86 -14.63 6.37
N PHE A 75 -7.21 -15.02 5.15
CA PHE A 75 -7.95 -14.16 4.23
C PHE A 75 -9.41 -13.99 4.66
N ILE A 76 -10.05 -15.03 5.19
CA ILE A 76 -11.41 -14.94 5.74
C ILE A 76 -11.44 -13.96 6.92
N CYS A 77 -10.46 -14.05 7.83
CA CYS A 77 -10.33 -13.11 8.94
C CYS A 77 -10.17 -11.67 8.44
N LEU A 78 -9.31 -11.46 7.44
CA LEU A 78 -9.12 -10.16 6.79
C LEU A 78 -10.43 -9.64 6.15
N TRP A 79 -11.19 -10.51 5.50
CA TRP A 79 -12.49 -10.16 4.93
C TRP A 79 -13.49 -9.72 6.01
N PHE A 80 -13.52 -10.38 7.17
CA PHE A 80 -14.36 -9.95 8.29
C PHE A 80 -13.97 -8.57 8.82
N GLU A 81 -12.68 -8.23 8.86
CA GLU A 81 -12.22 -6.89 9.23
C GLU A 81 -12.73 -5.83 8.24
N VAL A 82 -12.60 -6.09 6.93
CA VAL A 82 -13.10 -5.18 5.88
C VAL A 82 -14.62 -5.05 5.94
N PHE A 83 -15.33 -6.17 6.09
CA PHE A 83 -16.78 -6.20 6.20
C PHE A 83 -17.26 -5.39 7.43
N PHE A 84 -16.61 -5.59 8.58
CA PHE A 84 -16.92 -4.87 9.82
C PHE A 84 -16.85 -3.35 9.62
N TYR A 85 -15.75 -2.83 9.09
CA TYR A 85 -15.62 -1.39 8.88
C TYR A 85 -16.52 -0.86 7.78
N SER A 86 -16.67 -1.61 6.67
CA SER A 86 -17.56 -1.22 5.58
C SER A 86 -18.99 -1.03 6.06
N VAL A 87 -19.52 -1.96 6.87
CA VAL A 87 -20.88 -1.87 7.40
C VAL A 87 -20.97 -0.83 8.51
N LEU A 88 -20.10 -0.89 9.52
CA LEU A 88 -20.15 0.00 10.68
C LEU A 88 -20.07 1.47 10.29
N LEU A 89 -19.07 1.85 9.48
CA LEU A 89 -18.84 3.25 9.13
C LEU A 89 -19.91 3.78 8.18
N THR A 90 -20.48 2.93 7.33
CA THR A 90 -21.64 3.29 6.50
C THR A 90 -22.85 3.62 7.39
N ILE A 91 -23.17 2.75 8.36
CA ILE A 91 -24.27 2.97 9.31
C ILE A 91 -24.02 4.24 10.14
N MET A 92 -22.81 4.41 10.69
CA MET A 92 -22.46 5.60 11.46
C MET A 92 -22.59 6.88 10.63
N ALA A 93 -22.16 6.88 9.37
CA ALA A 93 -22.27 8.04 8.49
C ALA A 93 -23.73 8.44 8.25
N GLN A 94 -24.65 7.48 8.10
CA GLN A 94 -26.08 7.77 7.95
C GLN A 94 -26.64 8.53 9.16
N TYR A 95 -26.32 8.07 10.38
CA TYR A 95 -26.87 8.68 11.61
C TYR A 95 -26.14 9.95 12.05
N ILE A 96 -24.84 10.06 11.80
CA ILE A 96 -24.01 11.19 12.27
C ILE A 96 -23.96 12.31 11.21
N LEU A 97 -23.80 11.96 9.94
CA LEU A 97 -23.62 12.94 8.84
C LEU A 97 -24.93 13.23 8.09
N GLY A 98 -26.03 12.52 8.41
CA GLY A 98 -27.32 12.70 7.74
C GLY A 98 -27.31 12.31 6.26
N VAL A 99 -26.33 11.50 5.82
CA VAL A 99 -26.23 11.05 4.44
C VAL A 99 -27.33 10.02 4.19
N GLU A 100 -28.27 10.31 3.28
CA GLU A 100 -29.25 9.32 2.84
C GLU A 100 -28.56 8.24 2.00
N ILE A 101 -28.41 7.05 2.59
CA ILE A 101 -27.76 5.92 1.92
C ILE A 101 -28.83 5.10 1.21
N SER A 102 -29.02 5.36 -0.08
CA SER A 102 -29.97 4.60 -0.90
C SER A 102 -29.59 3.12 -1.11
N LEU A 103 -28.35 2.72 -0.77
CA LEU A 103 -27.88 1.34 -0.96
C LEU A 103 -27.03 0.80 0.21
N PRO A 104 -27.65 0.38 1.33
CA PRO A 104 -26.99 -0.43 2.35
C PRO A 104 -26.37 -1.71 1.78
N ILE A 105 -26.91 -2.24 0.68
CA ILE A 105 -26.52 -3.51 0.05
C ILE A 105 -25.05 -3.50 -0.42
N TYR A 106 -24.55 -2.38 -0.97
CA TYR A 106 -23.18 -2.33 -1.49
C TYR A 106 -22.12 -2.45 -0.39
N SER A 107 -22.42 -1.94 0.82
CA SER A 107 -21.52 -2.06 1.97
C SER A 107 -21.41 -3.49 2.51
N PHE A 108 -22.34 -4.41 2.15
CA PHE A 108 -22.22 -5.84 2.45
C PHE A 108 -21.29 -6.57 1.48
N PHE A 109 -20.96 -5.97 0.33
CA PHE A 109 -20.10 -6.56 -0.71
C PHE A 109 -18.90 -5.67 -1.05
N PRO A 110 -18.06 -5.26 -0.07
CA PRO A 110 -16.99 -4.27 -0.26
C PRO A 110 -15.93 -4.68 -1.29
N LEU A 111 -15.82 -5.98 -1.57
CA LEU A 111 -14.94 -6.54 -2.60
C LEU A 111 -15.50 -6.35 -4.02
N LEU A 112 -16.81 -6.52 -4.20
CA LEU A 112 -17.46 -6.42 -5.53
C LEU A 112 -17.63 -4.95 -5.93
N THR A 113 -17.82 -4.07 -4.97
CA THR A 113 -18.05 -2.64 -5.17
C THR A 113 -16.76 -1.83 -5.25
N LYS A 114 -15.60 -2.48 -5.05
CA LYS A 114 -14.28 -1.83 -4.99
C LYS A 114 -14.23 -0.68 -3.97
N SER A 115 -15.03 -0.73 -2.89
CA SER A 115 -15.04 0.29 -1.83
C SER A 115 -13.65 0.51 -1.23
N TYR A 116 -12.84 -0.55 -1.23
CA TYR A 116 -11.41 -0.51 -0.93
C TYR A 116 -10.64 -1.11 -2.10
N TRP A 117 -10.07 -0.25 -2.95
CA TRP A 117 -9.40 -0.67 -4.17
C TRP A 117 -8.26 -1.67 -3.88
N PHE A 118 -7.44 -1.41 -2.84
CA PHE A 118 -6.27 -2.23 -2.52
C PHE A 118 -6.70 -3.60 -2.03
N PHE A 119 -7.70 -3.66 -1.13
CA PHE A 119 -8.23 -4.94 -0.66
C PHE A 119 -8.82 -5.77 -1.80
N SER A 120 -9.54 -5.13 -2.73
CA SER A 120 -10.12 -5.82 -3.89
C SER A 120 -9.04 -6.40 -4.81
N ALA A 121 -7.99 -5.63 -5.11
CA ALA A 121 -6.84 -6.10 -5.87
C ALA A 121 -6.07 -7.20 -5.11
N TYR A 122 -5.87 -7.04 -3.80
CA TYR A 122 -5.18 -8.02 -2.95
C TYR A 122 -5.94 -9.33 -2.85
N ALA A 123 -7.27 -9.31 -2.78
CA ALA A 123 -8.09 -10.51 -2.79
C ALA A 123 -7.87 -11.33 -4.05
N GLY A 124 -7.82 -10.67 -5.21
CA GLY A 124 -7.44 -11.29 -6.47
C GLY A 124 -6.06 -11.93 -6.40
N LEU A 125 -5.03 -11.17 -6.02
CA LEU A 125 -3.68 -11.69 -5.83
C LEU A 125 -3.68 -12.92 -4.90
N PHE A 126 -4.33 -12.82 -3.74
CA PHE A 126 -4.34 -13.86 -2.71
C PHE A 126 -4.86 -15.21 -3.23
N LEU A 127 -5.89 -15.19 -4.08
CA LEU A 127 -6.43 -16.38 -4.73
C LEU A 127 -5.44 -16.98 -5.74
N PHE A 128 -4.63 -16.16 -6.41
CA PHE A 128 -3.61 -16.61 -7.35
C PHE A 128 -2.31 -17.11 -6.69
N ILE A 129 -2.03 -16.75 -5.43
CA ILE A 129 -0.78 -17.10 -4.73
C ILE A 129 -0.40 -18.59 -4.84
N PRO A 130 -1.29 -19.58 -4.65
CA PRO A 130 -0.93 -20.99 -4.79
C PRO A 130 -0.37 -21.34 -6.18
N LEU A 131 -0.95 -20.77 -7.24
CA LEU A 131 -0.50 -20.98 -8.61
C LEU A 131 0.82 -20.25 -8.86
N LEU A 132 0.91 -18.99 -8.46
CA LEU A 132 2.14 -18.19 -8.56
C LEU A 132 3.31 -18.87 -7.86
N ASN A 133 3.08 -19.42 -6.66
CA ASN A 133 4.11 -20.12 -5.90
C ASN A 133 4.62 -21.38 -6.60
N LYS A 134 3.73 -22.15 -7.22
CA LYS A 134 4.13 -23.33 -8.00
C LYS A 134 4.94 -22.92 -9.23
N GLY A 135 4.45 -21.93 -9.99
CA GLY A 135 5.13 -21.43 -11.19
C GLY A 135 6.51 -20.85 -10.90
N ILE A 136 6.60 -19.91 -9.95
CA ILE A 136 7.86 -19.23 -9.60
C ILE A 136 8.93 -20.21 -9.14
N LYS A 137 8.58 -21.27 -8.40
CA LYS A 137 9.55 -22.26 -7.90
C LYS A 137 10.17 -23.13 -8.99
N LEU A 138 9.58 -23.16 -10.19
CA LEU A 138 10.13 -23.88 -11.35
C LEU A 138 11.07 -23.01 -12.17
N LEU A 139 11.02 -21.69 -12.00
CA LEU A 139 11.84 -20.76 -12.76
C LEU A 139 13.27 -20.70 -12.21
N SER A 140 14.23 -20.68 -13.11
CA SER A 140 15.62 -20.31 -12.81
C SER A 140 15.73 -18.84 -12.44
N LYS A 141 16.84 -18.48 -11.79
CA LYS A 141 17.16 -17.07 -11.46
C LYS A 141 17.13 -16.18 -12.71
N THR A 142 17.63 -16.68 -13.85
CA THR A 142 17.67 -15.93 -15.11
C THR A 142 16.28 -15.66 -15.67
N GLU A 143 15.39 -16.66 -15.66
CA GLU A 143 14.01 -16.51 -16.11
C GLU A 143 13.22 -15.54 -15.22
N MET A 144 13.42 -15.61 -13.89
CA MET A 144 12.82 -14.63 -12.99
C MET A 144 13.35 -13.21 -13.23
N MET A 145 14.67 -13.06 -13.49
CA MET A 145 15.26 -11.76 -13.80
C MET A 145 14.73 -11.18 -15.12
N TYR A 146 14.55 -12.03 -16.14
CA TYR A 146 13.85 -11.64 -17.37
C TYR A 146 12.42 -11.16 -17.06
N GLY A 147 11.67 -11.92 -16.25
CA GLY A 147 10.32 -11.53 -15.82
C GLY A 147 10.27 -10.19 -15.09
N VAL A 148 11.24 -9.91 -14.20
CA VAL A 148 11.39 -8.60 -13.54
C VAL A 148 11.67 -7.50 -14.57
N GLY A 149 12.53 -7.76 -15.56
CA GLY A 149 12.79 -6.83 -16.66
C GLY A 149 11.54 -6.53 -17.49
N VAL A 150 10.74 -7.55 -17.80
CA VAL A 150 9.45 -7.39 -18.48
C VAL A 150 8.50 -6.54 -17.64
N ILE A 151 8.39 -6.77 -16.33
CA ILE A 151 7.56 -5.96 -15.43
C ILE A 151 7.96 -4.47 -15.49
N VAL A 152 9.26 -4.18 -15.43
CA VAL A 152 9.78 -2.80 -15.52
C VAL A 152 9.45 -2.20 -16.89
N LEU A 153 9.60 -2.96 -17.97
CA LEU A 153 9.26 -2.52 -19.33
C LEU A 153 7.77 -2.18 -19.46
N LEU A 154 6.89 -3.07 -18.98
CA LEU A 154 5.44 -2.87 -19.02
C LEU A 154 5.02 -1.66 -18.18
N GLY A 155 5.57 -1.53 -16.98
CA GLY A 155 5.32 -0.36 -16.12
C GLY A 155 5.78 0.95 -16.77
N THR A 156 6.97 0.95 -17.38
CA THR A 156 7.50 2.11 -18.13
C THR A 156 6.58 2.46 -19.30
N ALA A 157 6.14 1.46 -20.08
CA ALA A 157 5.25 1.68 -21.20
C ALA A 157 3.89 2.25 -20.77
N SER A 158 3.33 1.80 -19.63
CA SER A 158 2.10 2.36 -19.04
C SER A 158 2.27 3.80 -18.53
N VAL A 159 3.49 4.22 -18.19
CA VAL A 159 3.78 5.60 -17.77
C VAL A 159 4.01 6.52 -18.97
N VAL A 160 4.68 6.03 -20.02
CA VAL A 160 4.97 6.81 -21.23
C VAL A 160 3.75 6.91 -22.17
N SER A 161 2.92 5.87 -22.21
CA SER A 161 1.72 5.84 -23.05
C SER A 161 0.50 6.33 -22.29
N LYS A 162 -0.18 7.35 -22.83
CA LYS A 162 -1.43 7.89 -22.26
C LYS A 162 -2.54 6.84 -22.13
N ASP A 163 -2.57 5.87 -23.02
CA ASP A 163 -3.66 4.90 -23.11
C ASP A 163 -3.49 3.72 -22.16
N ASP A 164 -2.38 3.64 -21.41
CA ASP A 164 -2.03 2.51 -20.54
C ASP A 164 -2.27 1.16 -21.24
N PRO A 165 -1.45 0.82 -22.25
CA PRO A 165 -1.73 -0.28 -23.19
C PRO A 165 -1.83 -1.65 -22.52
N PHE A 166 -1.35 -1.77 -21.28
CA PHE A 166 -1.36 -3.00 -20.49
C PHE A 166 -2.40 -2.98 -19.37
N ASN A 167 -3.24 -1.94 -19.29
CA ASN A 167 -4.30 -1.77 -18.30
C ASN A 167 -3.78 -1.98 -16.86
N LEU A 168 -2.62 -1.40 -16.54
CA LEU A 168 -2.04 -1.46 -15.20
C LEU A 168 -2.73 -0.50 -14.23
N TYR A 169 -3.55 0.42 -14.75
CA TYR A 169 -4.32 1.45 -14.04
C TYR A 169 -3.46 2.25 -13.07
N LYS A 170 -2.30 2.74 -13.53
CA LYS A 170 -1.31 3.45 -12.70
C LYS A 170 -0.80 2.63 -11.49
N GLY A 171 -1.05 1.32 -11.49
CA GLY A 171 -0.76 0.37 -10.42
C GLY A 171 -1.90 0.11 -9.44
N TYR A 172 -3.07 0.72 -9.63
CA TYR A 172 -4.30 0.44 -8.88
C TYR A 172 -5.01 -0.85 -9.35
N SER A 173 -4.24 -1.90 -9.63
CA SER A 173 -4.73 -3.13 -10.25
C SER A 173 -4.21 -4.40 -9.58
N MET A 174 -4.98 -5.48 -9.69
CA MET A 174 -4.54 -6.82 -9.25
C MET A 174 -3.27 -7.26 -9.98
N ILE A 175 -3.18 -6.98 -11.29
CA ILE A 175 -2.02 -7.33 -12.13
C ILE A 175 -0.75 -6.68 -11.56
N TRP A 176 -0.81 -5.40 -11.19
CA TRP A 176 0.32 -4.73 -10.58
C TRP A 176 0.72 -5.36 -9.23
N LEU A 177 -0.24 -5.76 -8.40
CA LEU A 177 0.08 -6.48 -7.16
C LEU A 177 0.71 -7.85 -7.43
N VAL A 178 0.32 -8.55 -8.51
CA VAL A 178 0.99 -9.78 -8.97
C VAL A 178 2.42 -9.49 -9.41
N PHE A 179 2.68 -8.42 -10.14
CA PHE A 179 4.04 -8.01 -10.50
C PHE A 179 4.90 -7.72 -9.27
N MET A 180 4.33 -7.01 -8.29
CA MET A 180 5.02 -6.75 -7.03
C MET A 180 5.25 -8.02 -6.21
N TYR A 181 4.32 -8.97 -6.26
CA TYR A 181 4.51 -10.30 -5.67
C TYR A 181 5.71 -11.03 -6.29
N VAL A 182 5.81 -11.05 -7.62
CA VAL A 182 6.93 -11.69 -8.35
C VAL A 182 8.26 -11.04 -7.98
N ILE A 183 8.32 -9.71 -7.90
CA ILE A 183 9.53 -8.98 -7.47
C ILE A 183 9.88 -9.33 -6.02
N GLY A 184 8.91 -9.31 -5.10
CA GLY A 184 9.13 -9.71 -3.71
C GLY A 184 9.65 -11.15 -3.59
N ALA A 185 9.11 -12.08 -4.38
CA ALA A 185 9.56 -13.46 -4.45
C ALA A 185 10.99 -13.58 -5.00
N TYR A 186 11.33 -12.82 -6.06
CA TYR A 186 12.69 -12.75 -6.59
C TYR A 186 13.69 -12.29 -5.53
N LEU A 187 13.35 -11.22 -4.79
CA LEU A 187 14.19 -10.72 -3.69
C LEU A 187 14.41 -11.79 -2.62
N ARG A 188 13.39 -12.58 -2.29
CA ARG A 188 13.50 -13.66 -1.30
C ARG A 188 14.42 -14.79 -1.75
N LEU A 189 14.30 -15.20 -3.01
CA LEU A 189 14.96 -16.40 -3.52
C LEU A 189 16.39 -16.15 -4.00
N HIS A 190 16.69 -14.94 -4.49
CA HIS A 190 17.90 -14.70 -5.27
C HIS A 190 18.75 -13.52 -4.81
N VAL A 191 18.27 -12.70 -3.88
CA VAL A 191 19.02 -11.54 -3.35
C VAL A 191 19.57 -11.87 -1.98
N ASP A 192 20.90 -11.87 -1.89
CA ASP A 192 21.64 -11.97 -0.64
C ASP A 192 21.84 -10.55 -0.06
N ILE A 193 20.97 -10.17 0.86
CA ILE A 193 20.93 -8.82 1.44
C ILE A 193 22.17 -8.47 2.27
N GLU A 194 22.89 -9.47 2.78
CA GLU A 194 24.10 -9.25 3.58
C GLU A 194 25.26 -8.74 2.71
N LYS A 195 25.29 -9.10 1.42
CA LYS A 195 26.30 -8.64 0.45
C LYS A 195 26.09 -7.21 -0.05
N ILE A 196 24.93 -6.61 0.21
CA ILE A 196 24.61 -5.26 -0.27
C ILE A 196 24.95 -4.25 0.82
N GLU A 197 25.83 -3.29 0.54
CA GLU A 197 26.17 -2.23 1.48
C GLU A 197 24.98 -1.30 1.75
N THR A 198 24.71 -1.01 3.02
CA THR A 198 23.63 -0.08 3.43
C THR A 198 23.83 1.32 2.83
N LYS A 199 25.08 1.79 2.69
CA LYS A 199 25.39 3.07 2.05
C LYS A 199 24.92 3.13 0.59
N LYS A 200 25.12 2.04 -0.17
CA LYS A 200 24.67 1.95 -1.57
C LYS A 200 23.15 2.02 -1.65
N LEU A 201 22.44 1.33 -0.76
CA LEU A 201 20.98 1.40 -0.68
C LEU A 201 20.49 2.84 -0.41
N TRP A 202 21.09 3.56 0.54
CA TRP A 202 20.72 4.95 0.80
C TRP A 202 20.99 5.86 -0.40
N ILE A 203 22.15 5.73 -1.05
CA ILE A 203 22.49 6.49 -2.25
C ILE A 203 21.47 6.20 -3.37
N SER A 204 21.12 4.94 -3.60
CA SER A 204 20.10 4.56 -4.59
C SER A 204 18.73 5.12 -4.24
N TYR A 205 18.31 5.06 -2.98
CA TYR A 205 17.02 5.58 -2.55
C TYR A 205 16.93 7.10 -2.75
N LEU A 206 17.96 7.83 -2.29
CA LEU A 206 18.04 9.29 -2.47
C LEU A 206 18.18 9.67 -3.94
N GLY A 207 18.94 8.92 -4.73
CA GLY A 207 19.10 9.13 -6.16
C GLY A 207 17.79 8.96 -6.93
N LEU A 208 16.99 7.93 -6.62
CA LEU A 208 15.70 7.68 -7.28
C LEU A 208 14.67 8.77 -6.94
N ASN A 209 14.55 9.16 -5.66
CA ASN A 209 13.65 10.24 -5.26
C ASN A 209 14.14 11.60 -5.78
N GLY A 210 15.46 11.83 -5.82
CA GLY A 210 16.07 13.02 -6.42
C GLY A 210 15.83 13.11 -7.93
N ALA A 211 15.89 11.98 -8.64
CA ALA A 211 15.54 11.93 -10.06
C ALA A 211 14.06 12.23 -10.30
N ALA A 212 13.16 11.74 -9.44
CA ALA A 212 11.74 12.08 -9.50
C ALA A 212 11.52 13.59 -9.25
N LEU A 213 12.16 14.17 -8.23
CA LEU A 213 12.11 15.62 -7.98
C LEU A 213 12.66 16.42 -9.18
N PHE A 214 13.78 15.98 -9.76
CA PHE A 214 14.32 16.61 -10.96
C PHE A 214 13.31 16.62 -12.11
N LEU A 215 12.60 15.51 -12.35
CA LEU A 215 11.54 15.46 -13.36
C LEU A 215 10.34 16.36 -13.01
N ILE A 216 9.98 16.50 -11.72
CA ILE A 216 8.95 17.46 -11.27
C ILE A 216 9.36 18.88 -11.66
N ILE A 217 10.60 19.26 -11.35
CA ILE A 217 11.17 20.57 -11.68
C ILE A 217 11.16 20.78 -13.20
N VAL A 218 11.71 19.84 -13.98
CA VAL A 218 11.75 19.95 -15.45
C VAL A 218 10.34 20.09 -16.04
N SER A 219 9.37 19.30 -15.55
CA SER A 219 7.98 19.41 -16.01
C SER A 219 7.36 20.77 -15.70
N SER A 220 7.75 21.39 -14.59
CA SER A 220 7.25 22.72 -14.16
C SER A 220 7.75 23.88 -15.01
N PHE A 221 8.83 23.68 -15.76
CA PHE A 221 9.40 24.66 -16.68
C PHE A 221 9.22 24.27 -18.15
N SER A 222 8.48 23.21 -18.46
CA SER A 222 8.29 22.70 -19.82
C SER A 222 6.80 22.62 -20.16
N PRO A 223 6.23 23.67 -20.79
CA PRO A 223 4.83 23.67 -21.22
C PRO A 223 4.50 22.50 -22.14
N PHE A 224 5.46 22.12 -22.99
CA PHE A 224 5.33 20.96 -23.87
C PHE A 224 5.10 19.66 -23.09
N LEU A 225 5.89 19.39 -22.04
CA LEU A 225 5.72 18.18 -21.23
C LEU A 225 4.43 18.21 -20.43
N GLU A 226 4.04 19.38 -19.91
CA GLU A 226 2.77 19.55 -19.21
C GLU A 226 1.58 19.21 -20.12
N GLU A 227 1.53 19.77 -21.33
CA GLU A 227 0.44 19.53 -22.29
C GLU A 227 0.46 18.09 -22.81
N THR A 228 1.64 17.55 -23.11
CA THR A 228 1.77 16.25 -23.74
C THR A 228 1.72 15.08 -22.78
N MET A 229 2.13 15.20 -21.52
CA MET A 229 2.18 14.07 -20.59
C MET A 229 1.33 14.30 -19.33
N GLY A 230 0.97 15.55 -19.04
CA GLY A 230 0.34 15.95 -17.79
C GLY A 230 1.36 16.22 -16.68
N ARG A 231 0.91 16.91 -15.63
CA ARG A 231 1.72 17.17 -14.44
C ARG A 231 2.03 15.84 -13.75
N ASN A 232 3.31 15.61 -13.43
CA ASN A 232 3.74 14.48 -12.60
C ASN A 232 3.40 13.08 -13.14
N TRP A 233 3.32 12.91 -14.47
CA TRP A 233 3.01 11.65 -15.15
C TRP A 233 3.89 10.45 -14.73
N PHE A 234 5.11 10.72 -14.27
CA PHE A 234 6.08 9.72 -13.80
C PHE A 234 5.92 9.36 -12.31
N ILE A 235 4.92 9.92 -11.62
CA ILE A 235 4.60 9.65 -10.21
C ILE A 235 3.33 8.78 -10.14
N ASP A 236 3.47 7.57 -10.66
CA ASP A 236 2.48 6.49 -10.55
C ASP A 236 3.18 5.24 -9.99
N TYR A 237 2.45 4.28 -9.39
CA TYR A 237 3.09 3.12 -8.74
C TYR A 237 3.90 2.28 -9.72
N VAL A 238 3.48 2.28 -11.00
CA VAL A 238 4.09 1.57 -12.14
C VAL A 238 5.38 2.22 -12.64
N SER A 239 5.66 3.46 -12.23
CA SER A 239 6.87 4.18 -12.63
C SER A 239 8.12 3.46 -12.19
N PRO A 240 9.14 3.32 -13.06
CA PRO A 240 10.42 2.72 -12.67
C PRO A 240 11.09 3.43 -11.48
N LEU A 241 10.88 4.74 -11.33
CA LEU A 241 11.41 5.50 -10.19
C LEU A 241 10.72 5.10 -8.89
N ILE A 242 9.39 5.03 -8.89
CA ILE A 242 8.59 4.64 -7.72
C ILE A 242 8.80 3.15 -7.40
N LEU A 243 8.77 2.28 -8.40
CA LEU A 243 9.05 0.85 -8.26
C LEU A 243 10.45 0.62 -7.67
N GLY A 244 11.48 1.24 -8.25
CA GLY A 244 12.85 1.15 -7.76
C GLY A 244 12.97 1.67 -6.34
N SER A 245 12.39 2.82 -6.04
CA SER A 245 12.40 3.43 -4.70
C SER A 245 11.72 2.51 -3.67
N SER A 246 10.62 1.85 -4.05
CA SER A 246 9.91 0.86 -3.24
C SER A 246 10.77 -0.38 -2.95
N VAL A 247 11.46 -0.91 -3.96
CA VAL A 247 12.37 -2.06 -3.79
C VAL A 247 13.53 -1.69 -2.87
N VAL A 248 14.16 -0.53 -3.07
CA VAL A 248 15.29 -0.09 -2.24
C VAL A 248 14.85 0.18 -0.81
N LEU A 249 13.70 0.83 -0.59
CA LEU A 249 13.14 1.03 0.75
C LEU A 249 12.88 -0.32 1.44
N PHE A 250 12.27 -1.27 0.73
CA PHE A 250 12.06 -2.62 1.25
C PHE A 250 13.38 -3.29 1.68
N LEU A 251 14.45 -3.19 0.86
CA LEU A 251 15.77 -3.72 1.19
C LEU A 251 16.42 -3.01 2.39
N LEU A 252 16.26 -1.69 2.53
CA LEU A 252 16.73 -0.95 3.70
C LEU A 252 16.10 -1.50 4.98
N PHE A 253 14.78 -1.71 4.98
CA PHE A 253 14.08 -2.27 6.14
C PHE A 253 14.37 -3.75 6.38
N LEU A 254 14.74 -4.52 5.35
CA LEU A 254 15.28 -5.87 5.54
C LEU A 254 16.63 -5.87 6.29
N LYS A 255 17.45 -4.81 6.17
CA LYS A 255 18.72 -4.70 6.91
C LYS A 255 18.56 -4.23 8.35
N ILE A 256 17.40 -3.70 8.73
CA ILE A 256 17.16 -3.19 10.08
C ILE A 256 17.12 -4.35 11.08
N ARG A 257 18.06 -4.32 12.04
CA ARG A 257 18.10 -5.20 13.21
C ARG A 257 17.85 -4.38 14.46
N ILE A 258 16.77 -4.70 15.19
CA ILE A 258 16.40 -4.01 16.43
C ILE A 258 16.55 -4.99 17.57
N GLU A 259 17.49 -4.71 18.47
CA GLU A 259 17.78 -5.56 19.63
C GLU A 259 17.01 -5.14 20.88
N ASN A 260 16.59 -3.87 20.95
CA ASN A 260 15.84 -3.33 22.08
C ASN A 260 14.45 -3.99 22.18
N GLN A 261 14.24 -4.77 23.24
CA GLN A 261 13.03 -5.56 23.45
C GLN A 261 11.76 -4.72 23.65
N ILE A 262 11.88 -3.50 24.19
CA ILE A 262 10.75 -2.58 24.34
C ILE A 262 10.29 -2.12 22.95
N VAL A 263 11.24 -1.69 22.11
CA VAL A 263 10.93 -1.26 20.74
C VAL A 263 10.35 -2.41 19.91
N VAL A 264 10.91 -3.62 20.04
CA VAL A 264 10.36 -4.83 19.40
C VAL A 264 8.91 -5.05 19.82
N LYS A 265 8.60 -5.00 21.13
CA LYS A 265 7.23 -5.16 21.63
C LYS A 265 6.28 -4.13 21.03
N VAL A 266 6.66 -2.84 21.04
CA VAL A 266 5.86 -1.75 20.46
C VAL A 266 5.58 -1.99 18.98
N ILE A 267 6.60 -2.28 18.18
CA ILE A 267 6.43 -2.56 16.75
C ILE A 267 5.50 -3.76 16.53
N THR A 268 5.69 -4.84 17.29
CA THR A 268 4.84 -6.03 17.13
C THR A 268 3.40 -5.85 17.59
N ALA A 269 3.13 -4.84 18.42
CA ALA A 269 1.78 -4.47 18.86
C ALA A 269 1.08 -3.56 17.85
N ILE A 270 1.81 -2.63 17.23
CA ILE A 270 1.24 -1.66 16.28
C ILE A 270 1.11 -2.25 14.86
N ALA A 271 2.07 -3.04 14.40
CA ALA A 271 2.07 -3.56 13.02
C ALA A 271 0.79 -4.31 12.62
N PRO A 272 0.14 -5.12 13.49
CA PRO A 272 -1.12 -5.78 13.16
C PRO A 272 -2.30 -4.83 12.93
N VAL A 273 -2.35 -3.68 13.63
CA VAL A 273 -3.46 -2.72 13.51
C VAL A 273 -3.31 -1.74 12.35
N SER A 274 -2.14 -1.69 11.71
CA SER A 274 -1.87 -0.84 10.55
C SER A 274 -2.88 -1.04 9.42
N PHE A 275 -3.35 -2.27 9.16
CA PHE A 275 -4.35 -2.48 8.11
C PHE A 275 -5.71 -1.85 8.46
N GLY A 276 -6.10 -1.86 9.73
CA GLY A 276 -7.30 -1.18 10.21
C GLY A 276 -7.24 0.33 10.01
N VAL A 277 -6.05 0.94 10.14
CA VAL A 277 -5.84 2.35 9.80
C VAL A 277 -6.31 2.61 8.37
N TYR A 278 -5.85 1.83 7.38
CA TYR A 278 -6.31 1.92 5.99
C TYR A 278 -7.83 1.83 5.88
N LEU A 279 -8.45 0.80 6.47
CA LEU A 279 -9.90 0.60 6.36
C LEU A 279 -10.72 1.76 6.91
N ILE A 280 -10.24 2.41 7.99
CA ILE A 280 -10.94 3.53 8.61
C ILE A 280 -10.78 4.80 7.76
N HIS A 281 -9.55 5.30 7.58
CA HIS A 281 -9.38 6.62 6.93
C HIS A 281 -9.71 6.62 5.44
N THR A 282 -9.68 5.47 4.77
CA THR A 282 -10.05 5.34 3.35
C THR A 282 -11.49 4.86 3.14
N HIS A 283 -12.26 4.62 4.20
CA HIS A 283 -13.67 4.29 4.04
C HIS A 283 -14.36 5.41 3.23
N PRO A 284 -15.15 5.10 2.18
CA PRO A 284 -15.68 6.13 1.28
C PRO A 284 -16.37 7.30 1.99
N MET A 285 -17.12 7.03 3.06
CA MET A 285 -17.78 8.08 3.83
C MET A 285 -16.79 9.01 4.55
N ILE A 286 -15.73 8.47 5.14
CA ILE A 286 -14.69 9.28 5.79
C ILE A 286 -13.87 10.00 4.73
N PHE A 287 -13.49 9.28 3.68
CA PHE A 287 -12.63 9.79 2.62
C PHE A 287 -13.24 10.98 1.87
N TYR A 288 -14.53 10.91 1.54
CA TYR A 288 -15.20 11.94 0.76
C TYR A 288 -15.89 13.03 1.58
N PHE A 289 -16.43 12.71 2.76
CA PHE A 289 -17.16 13.70 3.58
C PHE A 289 -16.33 14.29 4.72
N ILE A 290 -15.30 13.59 5.19
CA ILE A 290 -14.46 14.07 6.30
C ILE A 290 -13.10 14.54 5.80
N LEU A 291 -12.39 13.82 4.93
CA LEU A 291 -11.00 14.16 4.60
C LEU A 291 -10.87 15.05 3.36
N LYS A 292 -11.77 14.91 2.39
CA LYS A 292 -11.69 15.62 1.11
C LYS A 292 -11.57 17.14 1.33
N ASN A 293 -10.52 17.74 0.75
CA ASN A 293 -10.20 19.17 0.78
C ASN A 293 -9.98 19.80 2.17
N GLN A 294 -10.00 19.05 3.27
CA GLN A 294 -9.87 19.65 4.61
C GLN A 294 -8.51 20.26 4.88
N PHE A 295 -7.47 19.78 4.19
CA PHE A 295 -6.09 20.22 4.38
C PHE A 295 -5.63 21.20 3.30
N GLY A 296 -6.51 21.61 2.37
CA GLY A 296 -6.15 22.54 1.28
C GLY A 296 -5.61 23.88 1.77
N HIS A 297 -6.01 24.34 2.96
CA HIS A 297 -5.47 25.55 3.58
C HIS A 297 -3.94 25.52 3.77
N LEU A 298 -3.35 24.33 3.98
CA LEU A 298 -1.91 24.16 4.17
C LEU A 298 -1.08 24.49 2.92
N ALA A 299 -1.73 24.54 1.76
CA ALA A 299 -1.07 24.85 0.50
C ALA A 299 -0.46 26.26 0.46
N SER A 300 -1.17 27.22 1.05
CA SER A 300 -0.79 28.64 1.13
C SER A 300 -0.08 29.02 2.44
N GLU A 301 0.05 28.08 3.38
CA GLU A 301 0.73 28.31 4.64
C GLU A 301 2.25 28.46 4.48
N ASN A 302 2.90 29.00 5.50
CA ASN A 302 4.37 28.97 5.58
C ASN A 302 4.87 27.52 5.46
N LEU A 303 5.82 27.29 4.56
CA LEU A 303 6.33 25.94 4.24
C LEU A 303 6.66 25.08 5.45
N LEU A 304 7.40 25.63 6.42
CA LEU A 304 7.83 24.86 7.60
C LEU A 304 6.62 24.49 8.46
N ILE A 305 5.70 25.43 8.67
CA ILE A 305 4.46 25.21 9.43
C ILE A 305 3.59 24.18 8.70
N ALA A 306 3.41 24.31 7.39
CA ALA A 306 2.63 23.39 6.57
C ALA A 306 3.17 21.95 6.67
N VAL A 307 4.48 21.76 6.50
CA VAL A 307 5.11 20.44 6.61
C VAL A 307 4.92 19.85 8.01
N LEU A 308 5.13 20.64 9.07
CA LEU A 308 4.90 20.18 10.44
C LEU A 308 3.44 19.77 10.65
N LEU A 309 2.48 20.58 10.21
CA LEU A 309 1.05 20.29 10.34
C LEU A 309 0.62 19.05 9.56
N ILE A 310 1.16 18.82 8.35
CA ILE A 310 0.91 17.59 7.57
C ILE A 310 1.28 16.35 8.40
N PHE A 311 2.46 16.33 9.04
CA PHE A 311 2.87 15.20 9.86
C PHE A 311 2.10 15.11 11.19
N VAL A 312 1.70 16.25 11.78
CA VAL A 312 0.84 16.26 12.98
C VAL A 312 -0.53 15.66 12.65
N TYR A 313 -1.20 16.12 11.60
CA TYR A 313 -2.49 15.58 11.17
C TYR A 313 -2.37 14.10 10.77
N GLY A 314 -1.31 13.72 10.06
CA GLY A 314 -1.02 12.33 9.74
C GLY A 314 -0.89 11.46 10.99
N SER A 315 -0.19 11.96 12.01
CA SER A 315 -0.03 11.25 13.28
C SER A 315 -1.34 11.12 14.03
N LEU A 316 -2.18 12.17 14.04
CA LEU A 316 -3.51 12.14 14.66
C LEU A 316 -4.42 11.11 13.99
N ILE A 317 -4.47 11.09 12.65
CA ILE A 317 -5.26 10.10 11.89
C ILE A 317 -4.74 8.69 12.14
N TYR A 318 -3.41 8.49 12.08
CA TYR A 318 -2.81 7.17 12.28
C TYR A 318 -3.05 6.62 13.69
N VAL A 319 -2.77 7.42 14.72
CA VAL A 319 -2.94 7.02 16.12
C VAL A 319 -4.42 6.84 16.44
N GLY A 320 -5.29 7.78 16.04
CA GLY A 320 -6.74 7.68 16.26
C GLY A 320 -7.33 6.42 15.63
N SER A 321 -6.98 6.14 14.37
CA SER A 321 -7.45 4.93 13.68
C SER A 321 -6.86 3.66 14.29
N SER A 322 -5.59 3.68 14.74
CA SER A 322 -4.96 2.54 15.41
C SER A 322 -5.63 2.21 16.74
N LEU A 323 -6.04 3.23 17.51
CA LEU A 323 -6.78 3.04 18.77
C LEU A 323 -8.15 2.42 18.51
N ILE A 324 -8.87 2.90 17.50
CA ILE A 324 -10.16 2.31 17.08
C ILE A 324 -9.96 0.85 16.66
N ASP A 325 -8.92 0.55 15.87
CA ASP A 325 -8.67 -0.81 15.42
C ASP A 325 -8.21 -1.75 16.53
N TYR A 326 -7.50 -1.22 17.53
CA TYR A 326 -7.17 -1.96 18.73
C TYR A 326 -8.44 -2.39 19.48
N VAL A 327 -9.43 -1.51 19.64
CA VAL A 327 -10.73 -1.85 20.24
C VAL A 327 -11.46 -2.92 19.43
N ARG A 328 -11.50 -2.81 18.09
CA ARG A 328 -12.04 -3.87 17.23
C ARG A 328 -11.29 -5.20 17.44
N SER A 329 -9.97 -5.17 17.57
CA SER A 329 -9.18 -6.40 17.76
C SER A 329 -9.59 -7.16 19.04
N ILE A 330 -9.88 -6.44 20.12
CA ILE A 330 -10.40 -7.01 21.37
C ILE A 330 -11.80 -7.59 21.14
N LEU A 331 -12.68 -6.86 20.44
CA LEU A 331 -14.01 -7.35 20.09
C LEU A 331 -13.95 -8.65 19.26
N PHE A 332 -13.05 -8.73 18.29
CA PHE A 332 -12.88 -9.91 17.45
C PHE A 332 -12.36 -11.12 18.22
N GLN A 333 -11.50 -10.90 19.22
CA GLN A 333 -11.06 -11.94 20.14
C GLN A 333 -12.23 -12.44 21.00
N PHE A 334 -13.04 -11.53 21.55
CA PHE A 334 -14.23 -11.89 22.33
C PHE A 334 -15.25 -12.69 21.49
N LEU A 335 -15.49 -12.27 20.26
CA LEU A 335 -16.38 -12.95 19.30
C LEU A 335 -15.76 -14.19 18.65
N LYS A 336 -14.51 -14.53 18.97
CA LYS A 336 -13.76 -15.68 18.42
C LYS A 336 -13.76 -15.73 16.89
N ILE A 337 -13.62 -14.57 16.24
CA ILE A 337 -13.64 -14.46 14.77
C ILE A 337 -12.49 -15.27 14.13
N GLU A 338 -11.31 -15.31 14.77
CA GLU A 338 -10.19 -16.13 14.28
C GLU A 338 -10.51 -17.64 14.32
N ASP A 339 -11.12 -18.13 15.38
CA ASP A 339 -11.51 -19.55 15.50
C ASP A 339 -12.56 -19.92 14.46
N PHE A 340 -13.58 -19.07 14.31
CA PHE A 340 -14.62 -19.23 13.30
C PHE A 340 -14.04 -19.26 11.88
N SER A 341 -13.14 -18.31 11.57
CA SER A 341 -12.43 -18.25 10.29
C SER A 341 -11.58 -19.50 10.06
N GLY A 342 -10.96 -20.05 11.12
CA GLY A 342 -10.24 -21.30 11.09
C GLY A 342 -11.12 -22.50 10.75
N VAL A 343 -12.32 -22.60 11.35
CA VAL A 343 -13.29 -23.66 11.03
C VAL A 343 -13.75 -23.55 9.58
N LEU A 344 -14.12 -22.36 9.13
CA LEU A 344 -14.57 -22.13 7.75
C LEU A 344 -13.46 -22.44 6.73
N GLY A 345 -12.24 -21.97 7.00
CA GLY A 345 -11.09 -22.24 6.16
C GLY A 345 -10.76 -23.73 6.03
N LYS A 346 -10.86 -24.51 7.12
CA LYS A 346 -10.71 -25.97 7.07
C LYS A 346 -11.77 -26.63 6.20
N LYS A 347 -13.04 -26.20 6.30
CA LYS A 347 -14.14 -26.73 5.47
C LYS A 347 -13.89 -26.45 3.98
N ILE A 348 -13.46 -25.24 3.62
CA ILE A 348 -13.12 -24.88 2.24
C ILE A 348 -11.95 -25.73 1.73
N GLN A 349 -10.88 -25.87 2.52
CA GLN A 349 -9.74 -26.71 2.13
C GLN A 349 -10.12 -28.18 1.97
N TYR A 350 -10.97 -28.70 2.85
CA TYR A 350 -11.50 -30.06 2.73
C TYR A 350 -12.30 -30.24 1.43
N PHE A 351 -13.18 -29.29 1.11
CA PHE A 351 -13.95 -29.30 -0.12
C PHE A 351 -13.03 -29.27 -1.36
N ILE A 352 -12.02 -28.39 -1.39
CA ILE A 352 -11.04 -28.34 -2.49
C ILE A 352 -10.34 -29.70 -2.67
N LYS A 353 -9.94 -30.36 -1.59
CA LYS A 353 -9.29 -31.67 -1.66
C LYS A 353 -10.23 -32.74 -2.22
N LEU A 354 -11.44 -32.83 -1.68
CA LEU A 354 -12.46 -33.82 -2.04
C LEU A 354 -12.72 -33.87 -3.56
N TYR A 355 -12.75 -32.70 -4.22
CA TYR A 355 -13.01 -32.59 -5.66
C TYR A 355 -11.75 -32.53 -6.53
N SER A 356 -10.57 -32.44 -5.92
CA SER A 356 -9.29 -32.43 -6.66
C SER A 356 -8.74 -33.83 -6.96
N GLY A 357 -9.40 -34.90 -6.49
CA GLY A 357 -8.94 -36.28 -6.67
C GLY A 357 -7.61 -36.60 -5.97
N LEU A 358 -7.19 -35.75 -5.02
CA LEU A 358 -5.98 -35.86 -4.19
C LEU A 358 -6.30 -36.29 -2.76
#